data_AF-A0A409XAS1-F1
#
_entry.id   AF-A0A409XAS1-F1
#
_cell.length_a   1.000
_cell.length_b   1.000
_cell.length_c   1.000
_cell.angle_alpha   90.00
_cell.angle_beta   90.00
_cell.angle_gamma   90.00
#
_symmetry.space_group_name_H-M   'P 1'
#
loop_
_entity.id
_entity.type
_entity.pdbx_description
1 polymer ?
#
loop_
_entity_poly.entity_id
_entity_poly.type
_entity_poly.pdbx_seq_one_letter_code
_entity_poly.pdbx_strand_id
1 'polypeptide(L)'
;MCPDSYKPDRNAILDNDVVYYSPNSTAIVPVPAVKDANQYRFERRDCDFFRFVQPQWWTEAYGWISFVPVDRFSLNGYFEPLQRSSAVAVHNDQNEFLGWGLADGVSAEWVKLEDEIFSLYFVLAKRLQWKPPIKPTPVHFLGPHKLHKQKSAALHHISRCRQWMSMWIGLLSYTIAVTQSRRDANQDRNEWAIYAAKQGIPQTTLDRIKASVVCSTECRRAGVFLDWLSTDK
;
A
#
# COMPACT_ATOMS: atom_id res chain seq x y z
N MET A 1 39.65 -12.81 13.94
CA MET A 1 38.32 -13.05 13.33
C MET A 1 37.30 -12.34 14.20
N CYS A 2 36.84 -11.17 13.78
CA CYS A 2 35.72 -10.47 14.42
C CYS A 2 34.44 -10.78 13.63
N PRO A 3 33.34 -11.19 14.28
CA PRO A 3 32.08 -11.41 13.60
C PRO A 3 31.37 -10.08 13.33
N ASP A 4 30.68 -10.06 12.20
CA ASP A 4 29.51 -9.24 11.88
C ASP A 4 29.64 -7.72 12.01
N SER A 5 30.03 -7.11 10.88
CA SER A 5 29.67 -5.74 10.57
C SER A 5 28.15 -5.61 10.48
N TYR A 6 27.52 -5.27 11.61
CA TYR A 6 26.17 -4.73 11.67
C TYR A 6 26.09 -3.52 10.72
N LYS A 7 25.33 -3.65 9.62
CA LYS A 7 24.94 -2.51 8.78
C LYS A 7 23.57 -2.04 9.25
N PRO A 8 23.47 -0.94 10.04
CA PRO A 8 22.20 -0.27 10.19
C PRO A 8 22.01 0.58 8.93
N ASP A 9 21.36 0.06 7.90
CA ASP A 9 20.78 0.92 6.85
C ASP A 9 19.51 1.58 7.41
N ARG A 10 19.66 2.30 8.53
CA ARG A 10 18.61 3.06 9.23
C ARG A 10 19.07 4.51 9.28
N ASN A 11 18.78 5.24 8.21
CA ASN A 11 19.22 6.61 8.06
C ASN A 11 18.48 7.51 9.07
N ALA A 12 19.19 7.88 10.14
CA ALA A 12 18.85 9.07 10.91
C ALA A 12 19.42 10.27 10.13
N ILE A 13 18.56 11.18 9.70
CA ILE A 13 18.96 12.41 9.00
C ILE A 13 18.87 13.54 10.02
N LEU A 14 19.88 14.41 10.06
CA LEU A 14 19.85 15.64 10.86
C LEU A 14 19.61 16.81 9.89
N ASP A 15 18.54 17.57 10.06
CA ASP A 15 18.32 18.84 9.38
C ASP A 15 17.80 19.88 10.41
N ASN A 16 18.46 21.04 10.48
CA ASN A 16 18.22 22.12 11.44
C ASN A 16 17.99 21.67 12.91
N ASP A 17 18.91 20.87 13.47
CA ASP A 17 18.86 20.33 14.85
C ASP A 17 17.70 19.36 15.15
N VAL A 18 16.96 18.91 14.13
CA VAL A 18 15.91 17.88 14.25
C VAL A 18 16.43 16.55 13.70
N VAL A 19 16.33 15.48 14.51
CA VAL A 19 16.69 14.11 14.10
C VAL A 19 15.48 13.44 13.48
N TYR A 20 15.58 13.18 12.17
CA TYR A 20 14.59 12.46 11.39
C TYR A 20 14.93 10.99 11.33
N TYR A 21 14.02 10.14 11.78
CA TYR A 21 14.16 8.70 11.68
C TYR A 21 13.18 8.14 10.66
N SER A 22 13.72 7.54 9.59
CA SER A 22 12.93 6.81 8.60
C SER A 22 13.37 5.35 8.58
N PRO A 23 12.75 4.46 9.38
CA PRO A 23 13.21 3.08 9.52
C PRO A 23 13.16 2.28 8.21
N ASN A 24 12.39 2.74 7.22
CA ASN A 24 12.04 1.99 6.01
C ASN A 24 12.35 2.76 4.70
N SER A 25 13.07 3.89 4.76
CA SER A 25 13.46 4.67 3.57
C SER A 25 14.98 4.69 3.43
N THR A 26 15.46 4.34 2.24
CA THR A 26 16.86 4.51 1.84
C THR A 26 17.10 5.84 1.11
N ALA A 27 16.06 6.64 0.88
CA ALA A 27 16.15 7.88 0.12
C ALA A 27 16.48 9.08 1.03
N ILE A 28 17.49 9.85 0.63
CA ILE A 28 17.74 11.20 1.16
C ILE A 28 16.81 12.14 0.39
N VAL A 29 15.86 12.76 1.08
CA VAL A 29 14.86 13.67 0.49
C VAL A 29 14.79 14.95 1.31
N PRO A 30 14.41 16.10 0.70
CA PRO A 30 14.19 17.33 1.45
C PRO A 30 13.07 17.15 2.47
N VAL A 31 13.14 17.91 3.57
CA VAL A 31 12.09 17.94 4.59
C VAL A 31 10.76 18.34 3.96
N PRO A 32 9.69 17.56 4.15
CA PRO A 32 8.40 17.83 3.54
C PRO A 32 7.73 19.03 4.19
N ALA A 33 6.94 19.77 3.41
CA ALA A 33 6.06 20.79 3.97
C ALA A 33 5.07 20.17 4.97
N VAL A 34 4.83 20.87 6.08
CA VAL A 34 3.80 20.50 7.05
C VAL A 34 2.42 20.62 6.39
N LYS A 35 1.59 19.59 6.59
CA LYS A 35 0.23 19.50 6.03
C LYS A 35 -0.75 19.30 7.17
N ASP A 36 -1.98 19.77 6.99
CA ASP A 36 -3.07 19.49 7.94
C ASP A 36 -3.29 17.97 8.05
N ALA A 37 -3.18 17.45 9.28
CA ALA A 37 -3.32 16.03 9.58
C ALA A 37 -4.74 15.51 9.37
N ASN A 38 -5.76 16.39 9.37
CA ASN A 38 -7.17 16.03 9.26
C ASN A 38 -7.74 16.22 7.85
N GLN A 39 -7.05 16.94 6.96
CA GLN A 39 -7.51 17.15 5.59
C GLN A 39 -7.47 15.83 4.81
N TYR A 40 -8.56 15.47 4.11
CA TYR A 40 -8.56 14.32 3.20
C TYR A 40 -7.72 14.60 1.94
N ARG A 41 -6.75 13.74 1.64
CA ARG A 41 -5.77 13.96 0.56
C ARG A 41 -5.96 13.06 -0.65
N PHE A 42 -6.90 12.12 -0.63
CA PHE A 42 -7.04 11.08 -1.65
C PHE A 42 -8.21 11.33 -2.60
N GLU A 43 -8.56 12.59 -2.88
CA GLU A 43 -9.63 12.88 -3.83
C GLU A 43 -9.35 12.22 -5.18
N ARG A 44 -10.40 11.78 -5.90
CA ARG A 44 -10.24 11.03 -7.16
C ARG A 44 -9.37 11.74 -8.19
N ARG A 45 -9.47 13.08 -8.26
CA ARG A 45 -8.64 13.92 -9.15
C ARG A 45 -7.16 13.98 -8.73
N ASP A 46 -6.89 13.69 -7.46
CA ASP A 46 -5.59 13.77 -6.81
C ASP A 46 -4.97 12.40 -6.53
N CYS A 47 -5.57 11.32 -7.04
CA CYS A 47 -5.07 9.95 -6.93
C CYS A 47 -3.84 9.74 -7.81
N ASP A 48 -2.72 10.33 -7.38
CA ASP A 48 -1.41 10.21 -7.97
C ASP A 48 -0.45 9.58 -6.96
N PHE A 49 -0.09 8.32 -7.23
CA PHE A 49 0.80 7.53 -6.40
C PHE A 49 2.13 8.24 -6.09
N PHE A 50 2.68 8.98 -7.07
CA PHE A 50 3.98 9.65 -6.91
C PHE A 50 3.96 10.72 -5.80
N ARG A 51 2.80 11.30 -5.50
CA ARG A 51 2.63 12.27 -4.40
C ARG A 51 2.69 11.66 -3.02
N PHE A 52 2.53 10.34 -2.90
CA PHE A 52 2.42 9.64 -1.62
C PHE A 52 3.56 8.66 -1.36
N VAL A 53 4.47 8.46 -2.33
CA VAL A 53 5.69 7.67 -2.15
C VAL A 53 6.90 8.47 -1.71
N GLN A 54 6.76 9.80 -1.62
CA GLN A 54 7.76 10.64 -0.97
C GLN A 54 7.53 10.58 0.54
N PRO A 55 8.58 10.44 1.37
CA PRO A 55 8.41 10.44 2.82
C PRO A 55 7.65 11.69 3.28
N GLN A 56 6.71 11.51 4.22
CA GLN A 56 5.85 12.57 4.76
C GLN A 56 6.02 12.66 6.28
N TRP A 57 5.55 13.75 6.89
CA TRP A 57 5.40 13.80 8.35
C TRP A 57 4.48 12.69 8.88
N TRP A 58 4.91 12.01 9.94
CA TRP A 58 4.08 11.06 10.66
C TRP A 58 2.90 11.78 11.30
N THR A 59 1.70 11.22 11.12
CA THR A 59 0.51 11.59 11.89
C THR A 59 -0.30 10.34 12.17
N GLU A 60 -1.21 10.37 13.14
CA GLU A 60 -2.11 9.24 13.40
C GLU A 60 -2.94 8.86 12.15
N ALA A 61 -3.39 9.87 11.39
CA ALA A 61 -4.23 9.68 10.20
C ALA A 61 -3.47 9.14 8.98
N TYR A 62 -2.19 9.47 8.84
CA TYR A 62 -1.39 9.24 7.62
C TYR A 62 -0.11 8.43 7.83
N GLY A 63 0.23 8.05 9.07
CA GLY A 63 1.46 7.31 9.39
C GLY A 63 1.60 5.99 8.61
N TRP A 64 0.46 5.39 8.22
CA TRP A 64 0.40 4.21 7.37
C TRP A 64 1.02 4.40 5.97
N ILE A 65 1.14 5.65 5.47
CA ILE A 65 1.80 5.94 4.18
C ILE A 65 3.24 5.42 4.19
N SER A 66 3.91 5.44 5.34
CA SER A 66 5.27 4.91 5.51
C SER A 66 5.39 3.42 5.21
N PHE A 67 4.27 2.70 5.18
CA PHE A 67 4.17 1.30 4.82
C PHE A 67 3.85 1.08 3.33
N VAL A 68 3.63 2.12 2.53
CA VAL A 68 3.32 1.97 1.10
C VAL A 68 4.56 1.45 0.36
N PRO A 69 4.47 0.29 -0.32
CA PRO A 69 5.59 -0.23 -1.09
C PRO A 69 5.88 0.64 -2.30
N VAL A 70 7.16 0.87 -2.59
CA VAL A 70 7.61 1.63 -3.78
C VAL A 70 8.19 0.74 -4.88
N ASP A 71 8.53 -0.51 -4.55
CA ASP A 71 9.01 -1.49 -5.50
C ASP A 71 7.88 -2.11 -6.32
N ARG A 72 8.26 -2.66 -7.48
CA ARG A 72 7.34 -3.48 -8.27
C ARG A 72 7.01 -4.76 -7.52
N PHE A 73 5.75 -5.18 -7.59
CA PHE A 73 5.33 -6.45 -7.02
C PHE A 73 6.03 -7.61 -7.72
N SER A 74 6.21 -8.72 -7.00
CA SER A 74 6.66 -9.98 -7.58
C SER A 74 5.80 -10.35 -8.79
N LEU A 75 6.44 -10.91 -9.83
CA LEU A 75 5.76 -11.43 -11.02
C LEU A 75 4.83 -12.59 -10.68
N ASN A 76 5.12 -13.30 -9.59
CA ASN A 76 4.36 -14.45 -9.10
C ASN A 76 3.76 -14.17 -7.72
N GLY A 77 2.60 -14.76 -7.41
CA GLY A 77 2.04 -14.79 -6.05
C GLY A 77 0.68 -14.11 -5.91
N TYR A 78 0.44 -13.47 -4.76
CA TYR A 78 -0.85 -12.87 -4.43
C TYR A 78 -1.26 -11.75 -5.40
N PHE A 79 -0.29 -10.93 -5.81
CA PHE A 79 -0.49 -9.76 -6.68
C PHE A 79 -0.24 -10.03 -8.18
N GLU A 80 -0.16 -11.31 -8.59
CA GLU A 80 0.02 -11.70 -10.00
C GLU A 80 -0.97 -11.03 -10.97
N PRO A 81 -2.28 -10.89 -10.65
CA PRO A 81 -3.23 -10.24 -11.56
C PRO A 81 -2.84 -8.79 -11.93
N LEU A 82 -2.13 -8.08 -11.04
CA LEU A 82 -1.67 -6.71 -11.29
C LEU A 82 -0.56 -6.65 -12.35
N GLN A 83 0.10 -7.77 -12.66
CA GLN A 83 1.12 -7.85 -13.70
C GLN A 83 0.54 -7.93 -15.10
N ARG A 84 -0.72 -8.36 -15.24
CA ARG A 84 -1.48 -8.37 -16.50
C ARG A 84 -1.97 -6.96 -16.87
N SER A 85 -1.07 -5.98 -16.82
CA SER A 85 -1.34 -4.55 -16.96
C SER A 85 -1.05 -4.00 -18.37
N SER A 86 -1.22 -4.82 -19.40
CA SER A 86 -1.02 -4.40 -20.79
C SER A 86 -2.31 -3.87 -21.41
N ALA A 87 -2.22 -2.86 -22.26
CA ALA A 87 -3.36 -2.36 -23.01
C ALA A 87 -3.59 -3.20 -24.28
N VAL A 88 -4.79 -3.76 -24.41
CA VAL A 88 -5.26 -4.51 -25.58
C VAL A 88 -6.36 -3.74 -26.30
N ALA A 89 -6.54 -4.03 -27.59
CA ALA A 89 -7.66 -3.51 -28.36
C ALA A 89 -8.92 -4.30 -27.98
N VAL A 90 -9.94 -3.61 -27.48
CA VAL A 90 -11.21 -4.18 -27.07
C VAL A 90 -12.22 -3.98 -28.19
N HIS A 91 -12.94 -5.05 -28.52
CA HIS A 91 -13.97 -5.07 -29.56
C HIS A 91 -15.30 -5.55 -28.96
N ASN A 92 -16.41 -5.19 -29.58
CA ASN A 92 -17.73 -5.75 -29.24
C ASN A 92 -17.97 -7.11 -29.93
N ASP A 93 -19.14 -7.70 -29.71
CA ASP A 93 -19.55 -8.97 -30.30
C ASP A 93 -19.60 -8.95 -31.84
N GLN A 94 -19.74 -7.76 -32.44
CA GLN A 94 -19.71 -7.52 -33.88
C GLN A 94 -18.28 -7.25 -34.40
N ASN A 95 -17.26 -7.43 -33.56
CA ASN A 95 -15.85 -7.16 -33.87
C ASN A 95 -15.54 -5.69 -34.21
N GLU A 96 -16.37 -4.75 -33.75
CA GLU A 96 -16.13 -3.32 -33.87
C GLU A 96 -15.22 -2.84 -32.75
N PHE A 97 -14.24 -2.00 -33.09
CA PHE A 97 -13.27 -1.47 -32.13
C PHE A 97 -13.91 -0.47 -31.16
N LEU A 98 -13.90 -0.80 -29.86
CA LEU A 98 -14.43 0.05 -28.79
C LEU A 98 -13.36 0.95 -28.16
N GLY A 99 -12.09 0.54 -28.19
CA GLY A 99 -10.99 1.29 -27.58
C GLY A 99 -9.87 0.40 -27.07
N TRP A 100 -8.88 1.02 -26.43
CA TRP A 100 -7.78 0.36 -25.74
C TRP A 100 -8.07 0.29 -24.24
N GLY A 101 -7.86 -0.87 -23.62
CA GLY A 101 -8.11 -1.10 -22.20
C GLY A 101 -7.42 -2.34 -21.66
N LEU A 102 -7.75 -2.74 -20.44
CA LEU A 102 -7.36 -4.05 -19.92
C LEU A 102 -8.05 -5.16 -20.73
N ALA A 103 -7.41 -6.33 -20.79
CA ALA A 103 -8.06 -7.52 -21.34
C ALA A 103 -9.29 -7.90 -20.51
N ASP A 104 -10.23 -8.60 -21.15
CA ASP A 104 -11.45 -9.03 -20.49
C ASP A 104 -11.16 -9.86 -19.24
N GLY A 105 -11.99 -9.70 -18.21
CA GLY A 105 -11.82 -10.32 -16.90
C GLY A 105 -10.70 -9.72 -16.01
N VAL A 106 -9.64 -9.13 -16.57
CA VAL A 106 -8.50 -8.63 -15.76
C VAL A 106 -8.91 -7.52 -14.80
N SER A 107 -9.76 -6.60 -15.25
CA SER A 107 -10.26 -5.54 -14.36
C SER A 107 -11.08 -6.08 -13.19
N ALA A 108 -11.83 -7.18 -13.40
CA ALA A 108 -12.59 -7.84 -12.34
C ALA A 108 -11.67 -8.54 -11.32
N GLU A 109 -10.56 -9.14 -11.79
CA GLU A 109 -9.55 -9.71 -10.89
C GLU A 109 -8.88 -8.63 -10.02
N TRP A 110 -8.65 -7.43 -10.56
CA TRP A 110 -8.10 -6.31 -9.78
C TRP A 110 -9.07 -5.85 -8.68
N VAL A 111 -10.37 -5.76 -9.02
CA VAL A 111 -11.42 -5.42 -8.05
C VAL A 111 -11.53 -6.49 -6.97
N LYS A 112 -11.53 -7.78 -7.36
CA LYS A 112 -11.53 -8.89 -6.41
C LYS A 112 -10.33 -8.82 -5.45
N LEU A 113 -9.15 -8.51 -5.97
CA LEU A 113 -7.94 -8.37 -5.16
C LEU A 113 -8.05 -7.19 -4.18
N GLU A 114 -8.62 -6.06 -4.62
CA GLU A 114 -8.94 -4.93 -3.74
C GLU A 114 -9.94 -5.35 -2.64
N ASP A 115 -11.01 -6.06 -2.99
CA ASP A 115 -12.03 -6.51 -2.03
C ASP A 115 -11.45 -7.47 -0.97
N GLU A 116 -10.54 -8.37 -1.36
CA GLU A 116 -9.85 -9.28 -0.42
C GLU A 116 -8.96 -8.49 0.56
N ILE A 117 -8.20 -7.51 0.08
CA ILE A 117 -7.36 -6.63 0.92
C ILE A 117 -8.23 -5.77 1.84
N PHE A 118 -9.31 -5.20 1.30
CA PHE A 118 -10.25 -4.36 2.01
C PHE A 118 -10.95 -5.15 3.13
N SER A 119 -11.45 -6.34 2.82
CA SER A 119 -12.12 -7.22 3.80
C SER A 119 -11.20 -7.58 4.96
N LEU A 120 -9.95 -7.97 4.69
CA LEU A 120 -8.98 -8.25 5.74
C LEU A 120 -8.66 -6.99 6.56
N TYR A 121 -8.45 -5.84 5.92
CA TYR A 121 -8.24 -4.57 6.60
C TYR A 121 -9.38 -4.27 7.58
N PHE A 122 -10.64 -4.40 7.16
CA PHE A 122 -11.79 -4.12 8.03
C PHE A 122 -11.89 -5.08 9.22
N VAL A 123 -11.63 -6.36 9.00
CA VAL A 123 -11.59 -7.37 10.07
C VAL A 123 -10.56 -6.97 11.14
N LEU A 124 -9.34 -6.62 10.73
CA LEU A 124 -8.28 -6.23 11.66
C LEU A 124 -8.54 -4.87 12.31
N ALA A 125 -9.02 -3.89 11.54
CA ALA A 125 -9.35 -2.56 12.07
C ALA A 125 -10.44 -2.62 13.14
N LYS A 126 -11.46 -3.48 12.96
CA LYS A 126 -12.52 -3.71 13.95
C LYS A 126 -11.95 -4.25 15.27
N ARG A 127 -10.94 -5.14 15.21
CA ARG A 127 -10.27 -5.67 16.40
C ARG A 127 -9.51 -4.60 17.17
N LEU A 128 -8.92 -3.63 16.48
CA LEU A 128 -8.03 -2.63 17.08
C LEU A 128 -8.73 -1.55 17.91
N GLN A 129 -10.05 -1.35 17.74
CA GLN A 129 -10.85 -0.32 18.45
C GLN A 129 -10.21 1.08 18.49
N TRP A 130 -9.39 1.42 17.50
CA TRP A 130 -8.69 2.71 17.39
C TRP A 130 -9.38 3.67 16.43
N LYS A 131 -8.99 4.95 16.49
CA LYS A 131 -9.37 5.92 15.47
C LYS A 131 -8.81 5.43 14.13
N PRO A 132 -9.66 5.14 13.13
CA PRO A 132 -9.18 4.55 11.90
C PRO A 132 -8.33 5.57 11.13
N PRO A 133 -7.23 5.14 10.50
CA PRO A 133 -6.48 5.98 9.59
C PRO A 133 -7.36 6.45 8.43
N ILE A 134 -7.00 7.58 7.81
CA ILE A 134 -7.66 8.05 6.60
C ILE A 134 -7.33 7.09 5.46
N LYS A 135 -8.38 6.51 4.85
CA LYS A 135 -8.25 5.45 3.83
C LYS A 135 -8.01 6.06 2.44
N PRO A 136 -7.21 5.40 1.58
CA PRO A 136 -7.10 5.81 0.18
C PRO A 136 -8.42 5.62 -0.57
N THR A 137 -8.59 6.32 -1.68
CA THR A 137 -9.71 6.09 -2.60
C THR A 137 -9.62 4.67 -3.18
N PRO A 138 -10.73 3.90 -3.20
CA PRO A 138 -10.78 2.61 -3.90
C PRO A 138 -10.34 2.70 -5.37
N VAL A 139 -9.53 1.74 -5.80
CA VAL A 139 -9.08 1.56 -7.19
C VAL A 139 -10.26 1.34 -8.12
N HIS A 140 -11.32 0.65 -7.69
CA HIS A 140 -12.58 0.56 -8.45
C HIS A 140 -13.08 1.95 -8.90
N PHE A 141 -13.03 2.97 -8.03
CA PHE A 141 -13.46 4.33 -8.39
C PHE A 141 -12.52 5.04 -9.37
N LEU A 142 -11.28 4.57 -9.54
CA LEU A 142 -10.40 5.06 -10.61
C LEU A 142 -10.85 4.56 -11.99
N GLY A 143 -11.61 3.45 -12.02
CA GLY A 143 -12.21 2.89 -13.24
C GLY A 143 -11.22 2.06 -14.06
N PRO A 144 -10.63 0.97 -13.53
CA PRO A 144 -9.67 0.14 -14.25
C PRO A 144 -10.22 -0.45 -15.57
N HIS A 145 -11.54 -0.59 -15.69
CA HIS A 145 -12.23 -1.06 -16.90
C HIS A 145 -12.37 0.00 -18.01
N LYS A 146 -12.01 1.27 -17.75
CA LYS A 146 -12.24 2.37 -18.68
C LYS A 146 -11.42 2.19 -19.97
N LEU A 147 -12.10 2.27 -21.11
CA LEU A 147 -11.50 2.28 -22.43
C LEU A 147 -11.02 3.67 -22.84
N HIS A 148 -9.98 3.71 -23.67
CA HIS A 148 -9.38 4.94 -24.21
C HIS A 148 -9.20 4.84 -25.72
N LYS A 149 -9.30 5.99 -26.42
CA LYS A 149 -9.08 6.03 -27.88
C LYS A 149 -7.63 5.71 -28.28
N GLN A 150 -6.67 6.07 -27.43
CA GLN A 150 -5.24 5.90 -27.69
C GLN A 150 -4.64 4.84 -26.75
N LYS A 151 -3.78 3.96 -27.30
CA LYS A 151 -3.11 2.91 -26.53
C LYS A 151 -2.22 3.46 -25.41
N SER A 152 -1.49 4.54 -25.67
CA SER A 152 -0.63 5.22 -24.68
C SER A 152 -1.43 5.76 -23.50
N ALA A 153 -2.59 6.38 -23.75
CA ALA A 153 -3.49 6.87 -22.72
C ALA A 153 -4.05 5.71 -21.86
N ALA A 154 -4.42 4.59 -22.49
CA ALA A 154 -4.82 3.38 -21.76
C ALA A 154 -3.69 2.85 -20.86
N LEU A 155 -2.46 2.70 -21.39
CA LEU A 155 -1.31 2.23 -20.61
C LEU A 155 -1.02 3.13 -19.41
N HIS A 156 -1.03 4.44 -19.62
CA HIS A 156 -0.84 5.40 -18.52
C HIS A 156 -1.95 5.27 -17.46
N HIS A 157 -3.21 5.14 -17.89
CA HIS A 157 -4.33 4.94 -16.98
C HIS A 157 -4.21 3.64 -16.16
N ILE A 158 -3.92 2.54 -16.85
CA ILE A 158 -3.73 1.21 -16.25
C ILE A 158 -2.59 1.25 -15.23
N SER A 159 -1.46 1.87 -15.58
CA SER A 159 -0.32 2.03 -14.66
C SER A 159 -0.71 2.80 -13.41
N ARG A 160 -1.46 3.92 -13.55
CA ARG A 160 -1.94 4.71 -12.42
C ARG A 160 -2.83 3.88 -11.48
N CYS A 161 -3.81 3.16 -12.03
CA CYS A 161 -4.68 2.28 -11.23
C CYS A 161 -3.88 1.18 -10.51
N ARG A 162 -2.94 0.54 -11.21
CA ARG A 162 -2.05 -0.49 -10.64
C ARG A 162 -1.21 0.05 -9.49
N GLN A 163 -0.57 1.20 -9.70
CA GLN A 163 0.26 1.84 -8.70
C GLN A 163 -0.54 2.24 -7.47
N TRP A 164 -1.79 2.68 -7.66
CA TRP A 164 -2.68 3.05 -6.56
C TRP A 164 -3.06 1.88 -5.64
N MET A 165 -3.02 0.63 -6.13
CA MET A 165 -3.16 -0.57 -5.28
C MET A 165 -2.12 -0.60 -4.15
N SER A 166 -0.93 -0.05 -4.38
CA SER A 166 0.12 0.06 -3.36
C SER A 166 -0.33 0.83 -2.12
N MET A 167 -1.24 1.81 -2.28
CA MET A 167 -1.78 2.56 -1.15
C MET A 167 -2.57 1.64 -0.22
N TRP A 168 -3.43 0.77 -0.76
CA TRP A 168 -4.16 -0.22 0.02
C TRP A 168 -3.25 -1.27 0.65
N ILE A 169 -2.21 -1.69 -0.06
CA ILE A 169 -1.18 -2.59 0.48
C ILE A 169 -0.47 -1.97 1.68
N GLY A 170 -0.11 -0.68 1.60
CA GLY A 170 0.50 0.05 2.71
C GLY A 170 -0.41 0.13 3.93
N LEU A 171 -1.68 0.49 3.71
CA LEU A 171 -2.68 0.54 4.77
C LEU A 171 -2.88 -0.81 5.48
N LEU A 172 -2.97 -1.91 4.71
CA LEU A 172 -3.07 -3.26 5.28
C LEU A 172 -1.80 -3.66 6.03
N SER A 173 -0.62 -3.40 5.46
CA SER A 173 0.69 -3.68 6.08
C SER A 173 0.80 -2.99 7.45
N TYR A 174 0.45 -1.71 7.50
CA TYR A 174 0.40 -0.92 8.74
C TYR A 174 -0.58 -1.52 9.76
N THR A 175 -1.78 -1.89 9.31
CA THR A 175 -2.81 -2.46 10.20
C THR A 175 -2.37 -3.79 10.80
N ILE A 176 -1.71 -4.65 10.03
CA ILE A 176 -1.11 -5.89 10.53
C ILE A 176 0.01 -5.57 11.53
N ALA A 177 0.90 -4.64 11.22
CA ALA A 177 2.00 -4.25 12.09
C ALA A 177 1.50 -3.71 13.44
N VAL A 178 0.44 -2.89 13.45
CA VAL A 178 -0.16 -2.39 14.70
C VAL A 178 -0.86 -3.51 15.46
N THR A 179 -1.57 -4.40 14.78
CA THR A 179 -2.18 -5.60 15.42
C THR A 179 -1.11 -6.45 16.10
N GLN A 180 0.03 -6.63 15.46
CA GLN A 180 1.17 -7.36 16.01
C GLN A 180 1.90 -6.61 17.14
N SER A 181 1.86 -5.28 17.15
CA SER A 181 2.52 -4.46 18.18
C SER A 181 1.69 -4.35 19.46
N ARG A 182 0.37 -4.48 19.36
CA ARG A 182 -0.56 -4.49 20.50
C ARG A 182 -0.78 -5.88 21.10
N ARG A 183 -0.04 -6.89 20.64
CA ARG A 183 -0.09 -8.25 21.19
C ARG A 183 0.60 -8.30 22.54
N ASP A 184 0.12 -9.18 23.41
CA ASP A 184 0.85 -9.53 24.62
C ASP A 184 2.15 -10.27 24.26
N ALA A 185 3.20 -10.14 25.06
CA ALA A 185 4.49 -10.80 24.81
C ALA A 185 4.37 -12.33 24.61
N ASN A 186 3.31 -12.94 25.17
CA ASN A 186 3.01 -14.36 25.12
C ASN A 186 2.18 -14.80 23.89
N GLN A 187 1.70 -13.87 23.06
CA GLN A 187 0.86 -14.17 21.89
C GLN A 187 1.69 -14.41 20.62
N ASP A 188 1.30 -15.38 19.80
CA ASP A 188 1.95 -15.69 18.51
C ASP A 188 1.93 -14.46 17.57
N ARG A 189 3.03 -14.19 16.86
CA ARG A 189 3.08 -13.15 15.81
C ARG A 189 2.04 -13.37 14.69
N ASN A 190 1.56 -14.59 14.53
CA ASN A 190 0.52 -14.99 13.59
C ASN A 190 -0.92 -14.86 14.12
N GLU A 191 -1.12 -14.37 15.33
CA GLU A 191 -2.45 -14.30 15.94
C GLU A 191 -3.43 -13.44 15.13
N TRP A 192 -2.95 -12.40 14.44
CA TRP A 192 -3.80 -11.61 13.53
C TRP A 192 -4.43 -12.48 12.44
N ALA A 193 -3.69 -13.46 11.91
CA ALA A 193 -4.17 -14.36 10.87
C ALA A 193 -5.13 -15.40 11.44
N ILE A 194 -4.86 -15.93 12.64
CA ILE A 194 -5.78 -16.83 13.36
C ILE A 194 -7.12 -16.12 13.61
N TYR A 195 -7.07 -14.86 14.05
CA TYR A 195 -8.26 -14.04 14.25
C TYR A 195 -9.01 -13.80 12.94
N ALA A 196 -8.31 -13.42 11.87
CA ALA A 196 -8.92 -13.19 10.57
C ALA A 196 -9.60 -14.47 10.02
N ALA A 197 -8.97 -15.63 10.18
CA ALA A 197 -9.56 -16.91 9.83
C ALA A 197 -10.85 -17.20 10.61
N LYS A 198 -10.87 -16.94 11.92
CA LYS A 198 -12.08 -17.04 12.77
C LYS A 198 -13.20 -16.07 12.35
N GLN A 199 -12.87 -14.96 11.70
CA GLN A 199 -13.83 -14.01 11.15
C GLN A 199 -14.25 -14.33 9.71
N GLY A 200 -13.81 -15.47 9.15
CA GLY A 200 -14.25 -15.95 7.85
C GLY A 200 -13.31 -15.62 6.68
N ILE A 201 -12.12 -15.05 6.92
CA ILE A 201 -11.13 -14.86 5.85
C ILE A 201 -10.51 -16.23 5.49
N PRO A 202 -10.52 -16.64 4.21
CA PRO A 202 -9.96 -17.93 3.80
C PRO A 202 -8.47 -18.07 4.16
N GLN A 203 -8.07 -19.25 4.67
CA GLN A 203 -6.68 -19.52 5.03
C GLN A 203 -5.74 -19.37 3.84
N THR A 204 -6.17 -19.79 2.65
CA THR A 204 -5.41 -19.64 1.40
C THR A 204 -5.12 -18.17 1.07
N THR A 205 -6.06 -17.26 1.31
CA THR A 205 -5.85 -15.82 1.15
C THR A 205 -4.84 -15.30 2.17
N LEU A 206 -4.96 -15.71 3.44
CA LEU A 206 -4.03 -15.32 4.50
C LEU A 206 -2.59 -15.77 4.21
N ASP A 207 -2.40 -17.00 3.77
CA ASP A 207 -1.09 -17.55 3.45
C ASP A 207 -0.45 -16.81 2.27
N ARG A 208 -1.23 -16.51 1.23
CA ARG A 208 -0.78 -15.70 0.09
C ARG A 208 -0.40 -14.28 0.50
N ILE A 209 -1.16 -13.65 1.40
CA ILE A 209 -0.86 -12.31 1.93
C ILE A 209 0.43 -12.34 2.76
N LYS A 210 0.61 -13.33 3.64
CA LYS A 210 1.83 -13.52 4.43
C LYS A 210 3.08 -13.66 3.56
N ALA A 211 2.97 -14.38 2.45
CA ALA A 211 4.06 -14.57 1.49
C ALA A 211 4.26 -13.37 0.53
N SER A 212 3.48 -12.30 0.68
CA SER A 212 3.49 -11.15 -0.23
C SER A 212 4.23 -9.93 0.32
N VAL A 213 4.30 -8.87 -0.49
CA VAL A 213 4.85 -7.56 -0.09
C VAL A 213 4.17 -6.95 1.14
N VAL A 214 2.93 -7.35 1.45
CA VAL A 214 2.19 -6.87 2.63
C VAL A 214 2.99 -7.14 3.92
N CYS A 215 3.56 -8.34 4.07
CA CYS A 215 4.29 -8.75 5.28
C CYS A 215 5.81 -8.79 5.09
N SER A 216 6.32 -8.45 3.89
CA SER A 216 7.76 -8.48 3.60
C SER A 216 8.51 -7.31 4.26
N THR A 217 9.63 -7.63 4.90
CA THR A 217 10.61 -6.67 5.44
C THR A 217 11.59 -6.17 4.38
N GLU A 218 11.76 -6.91 3.29
CA GLU A 218 12.75 -6.61 2.23
C GLU A 218 12.23 -5.60 1.20
N CYS A 219 10.93 -5.29 1.22
CA CYS A 219 10.35 -4.34 0.29
C CYS A 219 10.66 -2.89 0.72
N ARG A 220 11.16 -2.07 -0.21
CA ARG A 220 11.32 -0.64 0.02
C ARG A 220 9.96 0.03 0.15
N ARG A 221 9.84 0.98 1.07
CA ARG A 221 8.60 1.69 1.36
C ARG A 221 8.80 3.21 1.30
N ALA A 222 7.70 3.95 1.25
CA ALA A 222 7.71 5.40 1.07
C ALA A 222 8.46 6.17 2.18
N GLY A 223 8.62 5.59 3.37
CA GLY A 223 9.29 6.24 4.50
C GLY A 223 8.42 7.26 5.22
N VAL A 224 8.98 7.81 6.30
CA VAL A 224 8.37 8.85 7.13
C VAL A 224 9.40 9.78 7.76
N PHE A 225 8.94 10.99 8.10
CA PHE A 225 9.59 11.95 8.97
C PHE A 225 8.93 11.90 10.35
N LEU A 226 9.69 11.52 11.37
CA LEU A 226 9.31 11.59 12.78
C LEU A 226 10.04 12.75 13.42
N ASP A 227 9.32 13.59 14.15
CA ASP A 227 9.94 14.50 15.12
C ASP A 227 10.22 13.70 16.39
N TRP A 228 11.46 13.24 16.54
CA TRP A 228 11.87 12.42 17.68
C TRP A 228 11.83 13.19 19.01
N LEU A 229 11.82 14.53 18.97
CA LEU A 229 11.89 15.40 20.14
C LEU A 229 10.53 16.01 20.53
N SER A 230 9.51 15.88 19.68
CA SER A 230 8.15 16.32 20.01
C SER A 230 7.60 15.55 21.21
N THR A 231 7.21 16.30 22.26
CA THR A 231 6.60 15.76 23.49
C THR A 231 5.10 15.50 23.38
N ASP A 232 4.49 15.82 22.23
CA ASP A 232 3.06 15.58 21.99
C ASP A 232 2.85 14.12 21.53
N LYS A 233 2.68 13.22 22.49
CA LYS A 233 2.23 11.84 22.27
C LYS A 233 0.76 11.67 22.60
#